data_AF-A0A3B6C1V2-F1
#
_entry.id   AF-A0A3B6C1V2-F1
#
_cell.length_a   1.000
_cell.length_b   1.000
_cell.length_c   1.000
_cell.angle_alpha   90.00
_cell.angle_beta   90.00
_cell.angle_gamma   90.00
#
_symmetry.space_group_name_H-M   'P 1'
#
loop_
_entity.id
_entity.type
_entity.pdbx_description
1 polymer ?
#
loop_
_entity_poly.entity_id
_entity_poly.type
_entity_poly.pdbx_seq_one_letter_code
_entity_poly.pdbx_strand_id
1 'polypeptide(L)'
;MMIRKYIVPGQQLAVGKLEYKSIIEDKLEISCLYDDAVMELMWGLKNSIQYLVPSEKLELTKDDRLRMSKGMKVVLEYFDLKVEPEMVNEYIIETAGAVYSCDHCVNKNAKNLRAAGEHLKKISNIDSQNWCLIKLATALKIICYPGEELPGIPLEVNYTNILQNFFWLVSVHF
;
A
#
# COMPACT_ATOMS: atom_id res chain seq x y z
N MET A 1 6.21 -36.56 -9.14
CA MET A 1 6.53 -35.58 -8.08
C MET A 1 5.97 -34.21 -8.48
N MET A 2 5.26 -33.50 -7.60
CA MET A 2 4.48 -32.29 -7.97
C MET A 2 5.30 -31.21 -8.68
N ILE A 3 6.52 -30.90 -8.23
CA ILE A 3 7.31 -29.78 -8.79
C ILE A 3 7.60 -29.97 -10.29
N ARG A 4 8.02 -31.18 -10.71
CA ARG A 4 8.32 -31.49 -12.13
C ARG A 4 7.10 -31.37 -13.06
N LYS A 5 5.88 -31.46 -12.52
CA LYS A 5 4.64 -31.35 -13.31
C LYS A 5 4.35 -29.92 -13.77
N TYR A 6 4.82 -28.92 -13.01
CA TYR A 6 4.45 -27.51 -13.20
C TYR A 6 5.61 -26.62 -13.68
N ILE A 7 6.82 -27.17 -13.82
CA ILE A 7 7.96 -26.43 -14.38
C ILE A 7 8.00 -26.56 -15.89
N VAL A 8 8.16 -25.42 -16.57
CA VAL A 8 8.38 -25.33 -18.01
C VAL A 8 9.89 -25.26 -18.29
N PRO A 9 10.39 -25.88 -19.38
CA PRO A 9 11.80 -25.75 -19.77
C PRO A 9 12.27 -24.29 -19.82
N GLY A 10 13.43 -24.01 -19.23
CA GLY A 10 14.02 -22.68 -19.15
C GLY A 10 13.55 -21.81 -17.97
N GLN A 11 12.56 -22.26 -17.18
CA GLN A 11 12.19 -21.57 -15.94
C GLN A 11 13.14 -21.93 -14.79
N GLN A 12 13.35 -20.96 -13.89
CA GLN A 12 14.03 -21.17 -12.61
C GLN A 12 13.00 -21.20 -11.48
N LEU A 13 13.18 -22.13 -10.54
CA LEU A 13 12.35 -22.21 -9.35
C LEU A 13 12.90 -21.27 -8.27
N ALA A 14 12.12 -20.29 -7.84
CA ALA A 14 12.47 -19.47 -6.68
C ALA A 14 12.38 -20.31 -5.40
N VAL A 15 13.44 -20.34 -4.60
CA VAL A 15 13.53 -21.17 -3.39
C VAL A 15 13.86 -20.31 -2.17
N GLY A 16 13.15 -20.49 -1.06
CA GLY A 16 13.35 -19.68 0.16
C GLY A 16 14.48 -20.15 1.08
N LYS A 17 15.19 -21.23 0.74
CA LYS A 17 16.31 -21.78 1.53
C LYS A 17 17.42 -22.25 0.60
N LEU A 18 18.66 -21.96 0.97
CA LEU A 18 19.83 -22.35 0.18
C LEU A 18 20.00 -23.87 0.15
N GLU A 19 19.68 -24.55 1.26
CA GLU A 19 19.72 -26.02 1.35
C GLU A 19 18.75 -26.67 0.36
N TYR A 20 17.55 -26.09 0.21
CA TYR A 20 16.55 -26.58 -0.74
C TYR A 20 16.99 -26.36 -2.18
N LYS A 21 17.62 -25.21 -2.48
CA LYS A 21 18.23 -24.98 -3.80
C LYS A 21 19.22 -26.10 -4.15
N SER A 22 20.18 -26.37 -3.26
CA SER A 22 21.19 -27.42 -3.49
C SER A 22 20.57 -28.80 -3.71
N ILE A 23 19.57 -29.18 -2.90
CA ILE A 23 18.92 -30.49 -3.01
C ILE A 23 18.09 -30.59 -4.31
N ILE A 24 17.36 -29.54 -4.67
CA ILE A 24 16.50 -29.54 -5.86
C ILE A 24 17.35 -29.56 -7.13
N GLU A 25 18.43 -28.77 -7.17
CA GLU A 25 19.36 -28.76 -8.31
C GLU A 25 20.05 -30.13 -8.49
N ASP A 26 20.52 -30.76 -7.40
CA ASP A 26 21.21 -32.06 -7.44
C ASP A 26 20.27 -33.23 -7.76
N LYS A 27 19.11 -33.31 -7.09
CA LYS A 27 18.21 -34.47 -7.19
C LYS A 27 17.19 -34.37 -8.30
N LEU A 28 16.80 -33.14 -8.66
CA LEU A 28 15.69 -32.90 -9.57
C LEU A 28 16.11 -32.24 -10.88
N GLU A 29 17.38 -31.83 -11.00
CA GLU A 29 17.93 -31.19 -12.21
C GLU A 29 17.09 -29.97 -12.64
N ILE A 30 16.55 -29.25 -11.66
CA ILE A 30 15.74 -28.04 -11.85
C ILE A 30 16.60 -26.85 -11.42
N SER A 31 16.77 -25.87 -12.30
CA SER A 31 17.49 -24.64 -11.96
C SER A 31 16.73 -23.84 -10.91
N CYS A 32 17.46 -23.32 -9.90
CA CYS A 32 16.87 -22.57 -8.80
C CYS A 32 17.41 -21.14 -8.66
N LEU A 33 16.51 -20.23 -8.32
CA LEU A 33 16.84 -18.86 -7.95
C LEU A 33 16.82 -18.71 -6.43
N TYR A 34 17.90 -18.15 -5.88
CA TYR A 34 18.06 -17.84 -4.47
C TYR A 34 18.86 -16.53 -4.40
N ASP A 35 18.15 -15.42 -4.26
CA ASP A 35 18.72 -14.07 -4.18
C ASP A 35 17.87 -13.20 -3.25
N ASP A 36 18.29 -11.95 -3.05
CA ASP A 36 17.60 -10.99 -2.20
C ASP A 36 16.14 -10.76 -2.63
N ALA A 37 15.86 -10.75 -3.93
CA ALA A 37 14.50 -10.55 -4.44
C ALA A 37 13.59 -11.74 -4.10
N VAL A 38 14.11 -12.97 -4.21
CA VAL A 38 13.43 -14.17 -3.76
C VAL A 38 13.19 -14.13 -2.26
N MET A 39 14.16 -13.67 -1.46
CA MET A 39 13.99 -13.58 -0.01
C MET A 39 12.90 -12.58 0.39
N GLU A 40 12.84 -11.41 -0.26
CA GLU A 40 11.76 -10.42 -0.08
C GLU A 40 10.39 -11.01 -0.47
N LEU A 41 10.32 -11.70 -1.62
CA LEU A 41 9.09 -12.36 -2.08
C LEU A 41 8.62 -13.44 -1.09
N MET A 42 9.53 -14.29 -0.62
CA MET A 42 9.22 -15.36 0.34
C MET A 42 8.76 -14.80 1.68
N TRP A 43 9.33 -13.66 2.10
CA TRP A 43 8.85 -12.94 3.27
C TRP A 43 7.41 -12.44 3.08
N GLY A 44 7.11 -11.81 1.94
CA GLY A 44 5.75 -11.35 1.63
C GLY A 44 4.73 -12.49 1.59
N LEU A 45 5.05 -13.58 0.87
CA LEU A 45 4.19 -14.76 0.77
C LEU A 45 3.89 -15.38 2.14
N LYS A 46 4.88 -15.46 3.03
CA LYS A 46 4.68 -15.96 4.40
C LYS A 46 3.70 -15.10 5.20
N ASN A 47 3.80 -13.78 5.07
CA ASN A 47 2.89 -12.85 5.76
C ASN A 47 1.49 -12.82 5.13
N SER A 48 1.34 -13.22 3.86
CA SER A 48 0.05 -13.29 3.17
C SER A 48 -0.54 -14.70 3.07
N ILE A 49 0.12 -15.73 3.61
CA ILE A 49 -0.26 -17.14 3.40
C ILE A 49 -1.68 -17.44 3.86
N GLN A 50 -2.13 -16.85 4.97
CA GLN A 50 -3.48 -17.06 5.51
C GLN A 50 -4.57 -16.47 4.60
N TYR A 51 -4.24 -15.40 3.86
CA TYR A 51 -5.14 -14.81 2.86
C TYR A 51 -5.14 -15.60 1.55
N LEU A 52 -3.96 -16.05 1.10
CA LEU A 52 -3.80 -16.79 -0.16
C LEU A 52 -4.28 -18.24 -0.06
N VAL A 53 -4.10 -18.86 1.10
CA VAL A 53 -4.45 -20.25 1.38
C VAL A 53 -5.07 -20.32 2.78
N PRO A 54 -6.37 -20.00 2.94
CA PRO A 54 -7.02 -19.92 4.26
C PRO A 54 -7.01 -21.21 5.08
N SER A 55 -6.86 -22.37 4.43
CA SER A 55 -6.71 -23.67 5.09
C SER A 55 -5.32 -23.89 5.69
N GLU A 56 -4.32 -23.13 5.25
CA GLU A 56 -2.93 -23.24 5.72
C GLU A 56 -2.78 -22.51 7.05
N LYS A 57 -2.55 -23.28 8.11
CA LYS A 57 -2.24 -22.74 9.45
C LYS A 57 -0.73 -22.62 9.60
N LEU A 58 -0.13 -21.70 8.85
CA LEU A 58 1.29 -21.39 9.00
C LEU A 58 1.48 -20.48 10.23
N GLU A 59 2.16 -20.98 11.25
CA GLU A 59 2.68 -20.13 12.31
C GLU A 59 4.06 -19.59 11.92
N LEU A 60 4.18 -18.27 11.84
CA LEU A 60 5.48 -17.62 11.61
C LEU A 60 6.43 -17.94 12.76
N THR A 61 7.59 -18.50 12.44
CA THR A 61 8.64 -18.76 13.44
C THR A 61 9.21 -17.44 13.97
N LYS A 62 9.91 -17.48 15.11
CA LYS A 62 10.61 -16.28 15.62
C LYS A 62 11.61 -15.72 14.59
N ASP A 63 12.36 -16.59 13.91
CA ASP A 63 13.33 -16.18 12.89
C ASP A 63 12.68 -15.52 11.67
N ASP A 64 11.46 -15.96 11.31
CA ASP A 64 10.69 -15.32 10.25
C ASP A 64 10.21 -13.91 10.64
N ARG A 65 9.92 -13.69 11.92
CA ARG A 65 9.51 -12.38 12.46
C ARG A 65 10.69 -11.42 12.60
N LEU A 66 11.85 -11.93 13.00
CA LEU A 66 13.08 -11.13 13.19
C LEU A 66 13.64 -10.56 11.89
N ARG A 67 13.30 -11.16 10.74
CA ARG A 67 13.70 -10.64 9.43
C ARG A 67 12.61 -9.72 8.91
N MET A 68 12.70 -8.42 9.17
CA MET A 68 11.89 -7.44 8.44
C MET A 68 12.32 -7.37 6.98
N SER A 69 11.37 -7.28 6.04
CA SER A 69 11.71 -7.05 4.62
C SER A 69 12.30 -5.65 4.42
N LYS A 70 13.20 -5.52 3.45
CA LYS A 70 13.80 -4.23 3.06
C LYS A 70 12.72 -3.24 2.62
N GLY A 71 11.74 -3.72 1.85
CA GLY A 71 10.60 -2.90 1.42
C GLY A 71 9.82 -2.32 2.61
N MET A 72 9.52 -3.16 3.61
CA MET A 72 8.82 -2.72 4.82
C MET A 72 9.63 -1.69 5.59
N LYS A 73 10.94 -1.92 5.76
CA LYS A 73 11.83 -0.97 6.43
C LYS A 73 11.81 0.40 5.74
N VAL A 74 11.91 0.43 4.41
CA VAL A 74 11.85 1.68 3.63
C VAL A 74 10.52 2.40 3.83
N VAL A 75 9.40 1.67 3.85
CA VAL A 75 8.07 2.27 4.08
C VAL A 75 7.96 2.87 5.48
N LEU A 76 8.44 2.16 6.51
CA LEU A 76 8.40 2.65 7.89
C LEU A 76 9.29 3.88 8.07
N GLU A 77 10.51 3.86 7.53
CA GLU A 77 11.43 5.00 7.53
C GLU A 77 10.85 6.20 6.77
N TYR A 78 10.15 5.98 5.65
CA TYR A 78 9.48 7.04 4.89
C TYR A 78 8.42 7.78 5.72
N PHE A 79 7.79 7.11 6.68
CA PHE A 79 6.81 7.71 7.60
C PHE A 79 7.41 8.09 8.97
N ASP A 80 8.74 8.14 9.10
CA ASP A 80 9.46 8.42 10.35
C ASP A 80 9.07 7.48 11.53
N LEU A 81 8.66 6.25 11.22
CA LEU A 81 8.27 5.24 12.20
C LEU A 81 9.46 4.37 12.60
N LYS A 82 9.88 4.48 13.86
CA LYS A 82 10.93 3.64 14.44
C LYS A 82 10.34 2.34 14.98
N VAL A 83 10.38 1.29 14.17
CA VAL A 83 9.87 -0.05 14.51
C VAL A 83 11.01 -1.04 14.39
N GLU A 84 11.37 -1.68 15.51
CA GLU A 84 12.34 -2.77 15.51
C GLU A 84 11.73 -4.05 14.91
N PRO A 85 12.50 -4.94 14.29
CA PRO A 85 11.98 -6.16 13.66
C PRO A 85 11.08 -7.01 14.57
N GLU A 86 11.40 -7.10 15.86
CA GLU A 86 10.65 -7.86 16.86
C GLU A 86 9.23 -7.32 17.08
N MET A 87 9.01 -6.04 16.79
CA MET A 87 7.72 -5.37 16.96
C MET A 87 6.80 -5.59 15.76
N VAL A 88 7.34 -5.98 14.60
CA VAL A 88 6.56 -6.18 13.37
C VAL A 88 5.59 -7.33 13.56
N ASN A 89 4.32 -7.02 13.36
CA ASN A 89 3.21 -7.97 13.35
C ASN A 89 2.32 -7.71 12.13
N GLU A 90 1.35 -8.59 11.91
CA GLU A 90 0.39 -8.52 10.80
C GLU A 90 -0.28 -7.15 10.70
N TYR A 91 -0.75 -6.60 11.83
CA TYR A 91 -1.41 -5.29 11.86
C TYR A 91 -0.50 -4.15 11.37
N ILE A 92 0.78 -4.14 11.77
CA ILE A 92 1.75 -3.14 11.29
C ILE A 92 2.00 -3.31 9.79
N ILE A 93 2.15 -4.55 9.31
CA ILE A 93 2.36 -4.85 7.88
C ILE A 93 1.19 -4.35 7.04
N GLU A 94 -0.03 -4.70 7.43
CA GLU A 94 -1.25 -4.31 6.73
C GLU A 94 -1.45 -2.80 6.74
N THR A 95 -1.29 -2.17 7.91
CA THR A 95 -1.49 -0.72 8.06
C THR A 95 -0.45 0.06 7.26
N ALA A 96 0.84 -0.30 7.36
CA ALA A 96 1.89 0.37 6.59
C ALA A 96 1.68 0.20 5.08
N GLY A 97 1.29 -1.01 4.63
CA GLY A 97 0.96 -1.27 3.23
C GLY A 97 -0.23 -0.45 2.74
N ALA A 98 -1.29 -0.32 3.54
CA ALA A 98 -2.46 0.49 3.22
C ALA A 98 -2.09 1.99 3.14
N VAL A 99 -1.36 2.52 4.13
CA VAL A 99 -0.93 3.92 4.16
C VAL A 99 -0.02 4.23 2.97
N TYR A 100 0.96 3.36 2.66
CA TYR A 100 1.82 3.51 1.49
C TYR A 100 1.02 3.52 0.18
N SER A 101 0.06 2.61 0.03
CA SER A 101 -0.79 2.53 -1.17
C SER A 101 -1.65 3.78 -1.35
N CYS A 102 -2.20 4.31 -0.26
CA CYS A 102 -2.95 5.55 -0.25
C CYS A 102 -2.07 6.75 -0.66
N ASP A 103 -0.90 6.90 -0.03
CA ASP A 103 0.03 7.99 -0.34
C ASP A 103 0.52 7.91 -1.80
N HIS A 104 0.86 6.71 -2.28
CA HIS A 104 1.24 6.48 -3.67
C HIS A 104 0.10 6.86 -4.65
N CYS A 105 -1.13 6.45 -4.36
CA CYS A 105 -2.29 6.77 -5.20
C CYS A 105 -2.52 8.29 -5.29
N VAL A 106 -2.42 8.99 -4.17
CA VAL A 106 -2.57 10.44 -4.10
C VAL A 106 -1.43 11.14 -4.83
N ASN A 107 -0.18 10.72 -4.61
CA ASN A 107 1.00 11.28 -5.26
C ASN A 107 1.02 11.07 -6.77
N LYS A 108 0.57 9.90 -7.26
CA LYS A 108 0.39 9.62 -8.69
C LYS A 108 -0.55 10.63 -9.36
N ASN A 109 -1.52 11.17 -8.62
CA ASN A 109 -2.50 12.14 -9.10
C ASN A 109 -2.16 13.59 -8.75
N ALA A 110 -0.96 13.88 -8.23
CA ALA A 110 -0.58 15.19 -7.71
C ALA A 110 -0.88 16.35 -8.69
N LYS A 111 -0.49 16.22 -9.96
CA LYS A 111 -0.72 17.25 -10.99
C LYS A 111 -2.21 17.54 -11.20
N ASN A 112 -3.03 16.49 -11.30
CA ASN A 112 -4.46 16.60 -11.51
C ASN A 112 -5.15 17.24 -10.29
N LEU A 113 -4.77 16.80 -9.08
CA LEU A 113 -5.29 17.35 -7.84
C LEU A 113 -4.93 18.84 -7.71
N ARG A 114 -3.68 19.23 -7.99
CA ARG A 114 -3.25 20.64 -7.94
C ARG A 114 -4.00 21.50 -8.96
N ALA A 115 -4.17 21.04 -10.19
CA ALA A 115 -4.99 21.73 -11.18
C ALA A 115 -6.43 21.90 -10.70
N ALA A 116 -7.04 20.85 -10.15
CA ALA A 116 -8.38 20.93 -9.57
C ALA A 116 -8.46 21.94 -8.41
N GLY A 117 -7.43 22.04 -7.57
CA GLY A 117 -7.34 23.07 -6.53
C GLY A 117 -7.24 24.50 -7.07
N GLU A 118 -6.49 24.71 -8.15
CA GLU A 118 -6.46 26.02 -8.84
C GLU A 118 -7.83 26.38 -9.43
N HIS A 119 -8.54 25.40 -10.00
CA HIS A 119 -9.92 25.58 -10.46
C HIS A 119 -10.86 25.89 -9.30
N LEU A 120 -10.73 25.21 -8.16
CA LEU A 120 -11.51 25.45 -6.96
C LEU A 120 -11.36 26.91 -6.49
N LYS A 121 -10.13 27.45 -6.46
CA LYS A 121 -9.87 28.85 -6.12
C LYS A 121 -10.60 29.81 -7.07
N LYS A 122 -10.63 29.52 -8.37
CA LYS A 122 -11.32 30.37 -9.37
C LYS A 122 -12.83 30.41 -9.17
N ILE A 123 -13.46 29.27 -8.85
CA ILE A 123 -14.92 29.16 -8.81
C ILE A 123 -15.53 29.43 -7.43
N SER A 124 -14.77 29.21 -6.35
CA SER A 124 -15.26 29.28 -4.96
C SER A 124 -14.48 30.23 -4.07
N ASN A 125 -13.38 30.81 -4.58
CA ASN A 125 -12.42 31.60 -3.80
C ASN A 125 -11.75 30.84 -2.63
N ILE A 126 -11.83 29.50 -2.60
CA ILE A 126 -11.12 28.67 -1.62
C ILE A 126 -9.66 28.52 -2.05
N ASP A 127 -8.73 29.04 -1.25
CA ASP A 127 -7.30 28.89 -1.51
C ASP A 127 -6.75 27.58 -0.94
N SER A 128 -6.44 26.63 -1.83
CA SER A 128 -5.88 25.33 -1.49
C SER A 128 -4.38 25.19 -1.78
N GLN A 129 -3.66 26.28 -2.06
CA GLN A 129 -2.23 26.22 -2.43
C GLN A 129 -1.38 25.54 -1.34
N ASN A 130 -1.66 25.85 -0.07
CA ASN A 130 -0.94 25.31 1.08
C ASN A 130 -1.48 23.95 1.58
N TRP A 131 -2.47 23.36 0.91
CA TRP A 131 -3.04 22.09 1.35
C TRP A 131 -2.16 20.92 0.90
N CYS A 132 -2.06 19.87 1.71
CA CYS A 132 -1.51 18.61 1.26
C CYS A 132 -2.46 17.94 0.24
N LEU A 133 -1.94 17.02 -0.57
CA LEU A 133 -2.71 16.38 -1.63
C LEU A 133 -3.89 15.56 -1.09
N ILE A 134 -3.74 14.94 0.08
CA ILE A 134 -4.84 14.21 0.75
C ILE A 134 -5.96 15.17 1.12
N LYS A 135 -5.65 16.30 1.78
CA LYS A 135 -6.64 17.32 2.15
C LYS A 135 -7.39 17.85 0.93
N LEU A 136 -6.68 18.06 -0.18
CA LEU A 136 -7.27 18.49 -1.44
C LEU A 136 -8.18 17.42 -2.06
N ALA A 137 -7.75 16.16 -2.10
CA ALA A 137 -8.56 15.05 -2.59
C ALA A 137 -9.84 14.87 -1.75
N THR A 138 -9.74 14.95 -0.42
CA THR A 138 -10.89 14.88 0.48
C THR A 138 -11.87 16.02 0.24
N ALA A 139 -11.40 17.25 0.12
CA ALA A 139 -12.28 18.38 -0.15
C ALA A 139 -13.01 18.26 -1.50
N LEU A 140 -12.29 17.84 -2.55
CA LEU A 140 -12.91 17.57 -3.85
C LEU A 140 -13.96 16.46 -3.76
N LYS A 141 -13.70 15.39 -2.99
CA LYS A 141 -14.69 14.33 -2.77
C LYS A 141 -15.95 14.87 -2.08
N ILE A 142 -15.82 15.67 -1.01
CA ILE A 142 -16.95 16.29 -0.31
C ILE A 142 -17.78 17.16 -1.26
N ILE A 143 -17.10 17.95 -2.11
CA ILE A 143 -17.78 18.85 -3.06
C ILE A 143 -18.53 18.05 -4.14
N CYS A 144 -17.94 16.97 -4.65
CA CYS A 144 -18.57 16.14 -5.67
C CYS A 144 -19.68 15.22 -5.12
N TYR A 145 -19.59 14.82 -3.84
CA TYR A 145 -20.49 13.86 -3.20
C TYR A 145 -20.88 14.29 -1.78
N PRO A 146 -21.65 15.39 -1.62
CA PRO A 146 -21.90 16.01 -0.31
C PRO A 146 -22.79 15.18 0.64
N GLY A 147 -23.48 14.15 0.13
CA GLY A 147 -24.32 13.26 0.93
C GLY A 147 -23.65 11.96 1.37
N GLU A 148 -22.38 11.73 0.99
CA GLU A 148 -21.63 10.57 1.43
C GLU A 148 -20.96 10.88 2.77
N GLU A 149 -21.36 10.18 3.85
CA GLU A 149 -20.64 10.23 5.11
C GLU A 149 -19.22 9.70 4.89
N LEU A 150 -18.22 10.55 5.07
CA LEU A 150 -16.83 10.14 4.94
C LEU A 150 -16.35 9.59 6.29
N PRO A 151 -16.12 8.27 6.42
CA PRO A 151 -15.68 7.69 7.68
C PRO A 151 -14.29 8.23 8.05
N GLY A 152 -14.16 8.78 9.26
CA GLY A 152 -12.86 9.08 9.88
C GLY A 152 -12.19 10.41 9.53
N ILE A 153 -12.92 11.43 9.04
CA ILE A 153 -12.32 12.75 8.79
C ILE A 153 -11.95 13.46 10.11
N PRO A 154 -10.68 13.89 10.30
CA PRO A 154 -10.33 14.87 11.33
C PRO A 154 -11.04 16.19 11.01
N LEU A 155 -11.84 16.68 11.96
CA LEU A 155 -12.77 17.82 11.88
C LEU A 155 -12.19 19.20 11.47
N GLU A 156 -11.01 19.27 10.84
CA GLU A 156 -10.36 20.52 10.42
C GLU A 156 -10.69 20.95 8.97
N VAL A 157 -11.64 20.30 8.31
CA VAL A 157 -12.23 20.83 7.09
C VAL A 157 -13.45 21.63 7.54
N ASN A 158 -13.37 22.96 7.51
CA ASN A 158 -14.47 23.85 7.91
C ASN A 158 -15.67 23.67 6.94
N TYR A 159 -16.52 22.69 7.25
CA TYR A 159 -17.68 22.27 6.46
C TYR A 159 -18.61 23.44 6.13
N THR A 160 -18.68 24.44 7.01
CA THR A 160 -19.57 25.59 6.89
C THR A 160 -19.25 26.43 5.65
N ASN A 161 -17.97 26.69 5.37
CA ASN A 161 -17.57 27.50 4.21
C ASN A 161 -17.67 26.70 2.89
N ILE A 162 -17.42 25.39 2.92
CA ILE A 162 -17.50 24.55 1.72
C ILE A 162 -18.96 24.36 1.30
N LEU A 163 -19.86 24.08 2.25
CA LEU A 163 -21.28 23.92 1.97
C LEU A 163 -21.92 25.25 1.54
N GLN A 164 -21.60 26.37 2.20
CA GLN A 164 -22.11 27.69 1.79
C GLN A 164 -21.63 28.10 0.38
N ASN A 165 -20.35 27.90 0.06
CA ASN A 165 -19.84 28.19 -1.29
C ASN A 165 -20.39 27.22 -2.35
N PHE A 166 -20.74 25.98 -1.97
CA PHE A 166 -21.36 25.01 -2.86
C PHE A 166 -22.82 25.37 -3.21
N PHE A 167 -23.64 25.80 -2.23
CA PHE A 167 -24.98 26.29 -2.53
C PHE A 167 -24.95 27.47 -3.51
N TRP A 168 -23.94 28.34 -3.40
CA TRP A 168 -23.68 29.39 -4.39
C TRP A 168 -23.29 28.83 -5.76
N LEU A 169 -22.38 27.85 -5.84
CA LEU A 169 -21.95 27.23 -7.10
C LEU A 169 -23.09 26.52 -7.85
N VAL A 170 -23.94 25.78 -7.14
CA VAL A 170 -25.10 25.11 -7.74
C VAL A 170 -26.13 26.13 -8.23
N SER A 171 -26.29 27.25 -7.52
CA SER A 171 -27.24 28.32 -7.89
C SER A 171 -26.78 29.20 -9.06
N VAL A 172 -25.49 29.15 -9.43
CA VAL A 172 -24.90 29.98 -10.51
C VAL A 172 -24.71 29.17 -11.80
N HIS A 173 -24.78 27.84 -11.75
CA HIS A 173 -24.54 26.95 -12.90
C HIS A 173 -25.72 26.04 -13.26
N PHE A 174 -26.86 26.13 -12.56
CA PHE A 174 -28.14 25.51 -12.92
C PHE A 174 -29.29 26.52 -12.85
#